data_AF-A0A522MU48-F1
#
_entry.id   AF-A0A522MU48-F1
#
_cell.length_a   1.000
_cell.length_b   1.000
_cell.length_c   1.000
_cell.angle_alpha   90.00
_cell.angle_beta   90.00
_cell.angle_gamma   90.00
#
_symmetry.space_group_name_H-M   'P 1'
#
loop_
_entity.id
_entity.type
_entity.pdbx_description
1 polymer ?
#
loop_
_entity_poly.entity_id
_entity_poly.type
_entity_poly.pdbx_seq_one_letter_code
_entity_poly.pdbx_strand_id
1 'polypeptide(L)'
;MDAILFTFLGLGLLVLPFVPLAIELRASRDVAPLAIDEDEPIDASRLTATASDVTYIPHIDVDRTIFRDNVAASDIRVGTACRFQRLYGMPIIFGASRQVRPERDLRQLHSASMTELLAEVRHRMGHARCLVFGDLRLPANTLVEADLVIKGSLQIGESSFVRGDIKARSIEVCAGATVCGSVFAEREIRLGADSAVEGVLSVDGPLWIERSWIGSAANAVSVSASEIGIRGGACVYGQMIATRRGRFDKAIDARDAIGVDVVGGGK
;
A
#
# COMPACT_ATOMS: atom_id res chain seq x y z
N MET A 1 -43.12 58.56 15.41
CA MET A 1 -42.02 57.92 16.18
C MET A 1 -41.88 56.44 15.83
N ASP A 2 -42.72 55.93 14.93
CA ASP A 2 -42.92 54.49 14.71
C ASP A 2 -41.99 53.88 13.67
N ALA A 3 -41.59 54.64 12.63
CA ALA A 3 -40.69 54.12 11.59
C ALA A 3 -39.31 53.73 12.12
N ILE A 4 -38.81 54.47 13.12
CA ILE A 4 -37.51 54.19 13.75
C ILE A 4 -37.58 52.89 14.55
N LEU A 5 -38.68 52.68 15.30
CA LEU A 5 -38.89 51.48 16.09
C LEU A 5 -38.98 50.22 15.22
N PHE A 6 -39.70 50.28 14.11
CA PHE A 6 -39.80 49.16 13.16
C PHE A 6 -38.46 48.84 12.49
N THR A 7 -37.63 49.86 12.22
CA THR A 7 -36.30 49.66 11.63
C THR A 7 -35.37 48.94 12.61
N PHE A 8 -35.36 49.34 13.88
CA PHE A 8 -34.56 48.67 14.90
C PHE A 8 -35.04 47.25 15.19
N LEU A 9 -36.36 47.02 15.21
CA LEU A 9 -36.94 45.70 15.38
C LEU A 9 -36.57 44.76 14.22
N GLY A 10 -36.65 45.25 12.98
CA GLY A 10 -36.26 44.51 11.79
C GLY A 10 -34.77 44.14 11.77
N LEU A 11 -33.91 45.09 12.15
CA LEU A 11 -32.47 44.84 12.23
C LEU A 11 -32.13 43.83 13.35
N GLY A 12 -32.80 43.92 14.50
CA GLY A 12 -32.63 42.96 15.59
C GLY A 12 -33.01 41.53 15.18
N LEU A 13 -34.13 41.36 14.48
CA LEU A 13 -34.57 40.06 13.94
C LEU A 13 -33.62 39.49 12.89
N LEU A 14 -32.97 40.36 12.10
CA LEU A 14 -32.01 39.96 11.09
C LEU A 14 -30.66 39.50 11.69
N VAL A 15 -30.25 40.07 12.82
CA VAL A 15 -29.00 39.72 13.51
C VAL A 15 -29.15 38.51 14.44
N LEU A 16 -30.36 38.28 14.97
CA LEU A 16 -30.66 37.18 15.91
C LEU A 16 -30.14 35.78 15.48
N PRO A 17 -30.28 35.33 14.21
CA PRO A 17 -29.77 34.00 13.81
C PRO A 17 -28.24 33.90 13.78
N PHE A 18 -27.52 35.04 13.78
CA PHE A 18 -26.05 35.08 13.76
C PHE A 18 -25.43 35.22 15.15
N VAL A 19 -26.25 35.38 16.19
CA VAL A 19 -25.79 35.48 17.59
C VAL A 19 -25.06 34.20 18.04
N PRO A 20 -25.53 32.96 17.74
CA PRO A 20 -24.80 31.74 18.11
C PRO A 20 -23.40 31.70 17.49
N LEU A 21 -23.29 32.07 16.20
CA LEU A 21 -22.01 32.11 15.47
C LEU A 21 -21.04 33.13 16.08
N ALA A 22 -21.52 34.31 16.47
CA ALA A 22 -20.70 35.33 17.12
C ALA A 22 -20.25 34.91 18.54
N ILE A 23 -21.08 34.16 19.26
CA ILE A 23 -20.74 33.59 20.58
C ILE A 23 -19.65 32.52 20.42
N GLU A 24 -19.78 31.65 19.43
CA GLU A 24 -18.82 30.58 19.13
C GLU A 24 -17.46 31.15 18.69
N LEU A 25 -17.44 32.15 17.81
CA LEU A 25 -16.20 32.86 17.41
C LEU A 25 -15.49 33.56 18.59
N ARG A 26 -16.24 34.04 19.58
CA ARG A 26 -15.67 34.63 20.81
C ARG A 26 -15.23 33.59 21.82
N ALA A 27 -15.90 32.45 21.86
CA ALA A 27 -15.50 31.31 22.68
C ALA A 27 -14.44 30.51 21.90
N SER A 28 -13.22 31.05 21.76
CA SER A 28 -12.04 30.35 21.21
C SER A 28 -11.65 29.14 22.07
N ARG A 29 -12.51 28.13 22.15
CA ARG A 29 -12.32 26.86 22.84
C ARG A 29 -11.72 25.78 21.94
N ASP A 30 -11.72 26.00 20.63
CA ASP A 30 -11.26 25.01 19.64
C ASP A 30 -9.79 25.18 19.19
N VAL A 31 -9.01 26.01 19.88
CA VAL A 31 -7.56 26.20 19.59
C VAL A 31 -6.66 25.43 20.56
N ALA A 32 -7.22 24.71 21.53
CA ALA A 32 -6.42 23.80 22.32
C ALA A 32 -6.00 22.64 21.38
N PRO A 33 -4.69 22.43 21.15
CA PRO A 33 -4.24 21.24 20.42
C PRO A 33 -4.83 20.03 21.14
N LEU A 34 -5.39 19.09 20.36
CA LEU A 34 -5.85 17.82 20.94
C LEU A 34 -4.67 17.24 21.73
N ALA A 35 -4.86 17.06 23.04
CA ALA A 35 -3.91 16.33 23.86
C ALA A 35 -3.95 14.87 23.41
N ILE A 36 -3.02 14.50 22.53
CA ILE A 36 -2.68 13.12 22.29
C ILE A 36 -1.80 12.75 23.48
N ASP A 37 -2.39 12.03 24.44
CA ASP A 37 -1.65 11.47 25.56
C ASP A 37 -0.75 10.36 25.01
N GLU A 38 0.54 10.65 24.81
CA GLU A 38 1.49 9.70 24.19
C GLU A 38 1.83 8.51 25.11
N ASP A 39 1.42 8.57 26.38
CA ASP A 39 1.74 7.59 27.41
C ASP A 39 0.60 6.58 27.67
N GLU A 40 -0.59 6.79 27.10
CA GLU A 40 -1.67 5.80 27.14
C GLU A 40 -1.60 4.93 25.86
N PRO A 41 -1.30 3.63 25.95
CA PRO A 41 -1.32 2.77 24.77
C PRO A 41 -2.73 2.84 24.20
N ILE A 42 -2.84 3.23 22.92
CA ILE A 42 -4.11 3.29 22.21
C ILE A 42 -4.82 1.96 22.44
N ASP A 43 -5.84 1.99 23.31
CA ASP A 43 -6.67 0.83 23.57
C ASP A 43 -7.52 0.63 22.32
N ALA A 44 -6.97 -0.11 21.37
CA ALA A 44 -7.60 -0.35 20.09
C ALA A 44 -8.91 -1.13 20.22
N SER A 45 -9.23 -1.66 21.40
CA SER A 45 -10.56 -2.16 21.72
C SER A 45 -11.63 -1.04 21.77
N ARG A 46 -11.22 0.22 21.96
CA ARG A 46 -12.09 1.42 21.98
C ARG A 46 -12.22 2.11 20.62
N LEU A 47 -11.45 1.68 19.61
CA LEU A 47 -11.59 2.15 18.21
C LEU A 47 -12.81 1.53 17.50
N THR A 48 -13.69 0.83 18.20
CA THR A 48 -15.00 0.40 17.70
C THR A 48 -15.96 1.60 17.63
N ALA A 49 -15.63 2.62 16.84
CA ALA A 49 -16.48 3.78 16.61
C ALA A 49 -16.96 3.80 15.15
N THR A 50 -18.17 3.27 14.96
CA THR A 50 -19.14 3.73 13.96
C THR A 50 -18.66 3.83 12.51
N ALA A 51 -18.15 2.74 11.97
CA ALA A 51 -18.37 2.39 10.56
C ALA A 51 -18.75 0.92 10.57
N SER A 52 -19.98 0.62 10.18
CA SER A 52 -20.52 -0.74 10.14
C SER A 52 -19.48 -1.68 9.50
N ASP A 53 -19.14 -2.76 10.21
CA ASP A 53 -18.28 -3.87 9.75
C ASP A 53 -16.75 -3.67 9.78
N VAL A 54 -16.17 -3.16 10.87
CA VAL A 54 -14.72 -3.34 11.15
C VAL A 54 -14.56 -4.22 12.40
N THR A 55 -14.14 -5.48 12.20
CA THR A 55 -13.79 -6.36 13.34
C THR A 55 -12.34 -6.12 13.69
N TYR A 56 -12.08 -5.42 14.81
CA TYR A 56 -10.74 -5.27 15.35
C TYR A 56 -10.38 -6.51 16.18
N ILE A 57 -9.28 -7.17 15.84
CA ILE A 57 -8.76 -8.33 16.60
C ILE A 57 -7.28 -8.07 16.84
N PRO A 58 -6.77 -8.07 18.09
CA PRO A 58 -5.40 -7.70 18.37
C PRO A 58 -4.39 -8.59 17.63
N HIS A 59 -4.58 -9.90 17.64
CA HIS A 59 -3.72 -10.86 16.97
C HIS A 59 -4.56 -11.84 16.14
N ILE A 60 -4.31 -11.91 14.83
CA ILE A 60 -5.00 -12.85 13.94
C ILE A 60 -3.96 -13.83 13.41
N ASP A 61 -3.93 -15.03 13.97
CA ASP A 61 -3.20 -16.16 13.37
C ASP A 61 -4.23 -17.21 12.95
N VAL A 62 -4.57 -17.23 11.65
CA VAL A 62 -5.67 -18.09 11.19
C VAL A 62 -5.29 -18.91 9.97
N ASP A 63 -5.48 -20.21 10.14
CA ASP A 63 -5.26 -21.22 9.11
C ASP A 63 -6.51 -21.53 8.27
N ARG A 64 -7.72 -21.02 8.57
CA ARG A 64 -8.95 -21.37 7.81
C ARG A 64 -10.10 -20.33 7.77
N THR A 65 -9.86 -19.02 7.83
CA THR A 65 -10.96 -18.03 7.66
C THR A 65 -10.93 -17.32 6.32
N ILE A 66 -12.13 -17.21 5.72
CA ILE A 66 -12.41 -16.28 4.64
C ILE A 66 -12.66 -14.93 5.32
N PHE A 67 -11.81 -13.94 5.09
CA PHE A 67 -12.03 -12.58 5.55
C PHE A 67 -13.06 -11.94 4.61
N ARG A 68 -14.34 -11.95 5.00
CA ARG A 68 -15.42 -11.44 4.15
C ARG A 68 -15.55 -9.92 4.18
N ASP A 69 -15.03 -9.25 5.22
CA ASP A 69 -15.24 -7.82 5.48
C ASP A 69 -13.93 -7.07 5.82
N ASN A 70 -14.04 -5.89 6.43
CA ASN A 70 -12.88 -5.12 6.88
C ASN A 70 -12.28 -5.74 8.13
N VAL A 71 -11.00 -6.09 8.06
CA VAL A 71 -10.27 -6.70 9.16
C VAL A 71 -9.13 -5.80 9.56
N ALA A 72 -9.11 -5.40 10.83
CA ALA A 72 -8.03 -4.61 11.41
C ALA A 72 -7.41 -5.35 12.59
N ALA A 73 -6.09 -5.46 12.63
CA ALA A 73 -5.36 -6.08 13.72
C ALA A 73 -4.01 -5.38 13.93
N SER A 74 -3.37 -5.61 15.08
CA SER A 74 -1.99 -5.14 15.25
C SER A 74 -1.04 -6.01 14.40
N ASP A 75 -1.24 -7.32 14.40
CA ASP A 75 -0.66 -8.23 13.40
C ASP A 75 -1.68 -9.22 12.81
N ILE A 76 -1.48 -9.50 11.53
CA ILE A 76 -2.25 -10.50 10.79
C ILE A 76 -1.26 -11.52 10.22
N ARG A 77 -1.48 -12.79 10.53
CA ARG A 77 -0.77 -13.94 9.96
C ARG A 77 -1.76 -14.88 9.31
N VAL A 78 -1.52 -15.15 8.03
CA VAL A 78 -2.35 -16.02 7.22
C VAL A 78 -1.50 -17.15 6.66
N GLY A 79 -1.60 -18.34 7.26
CA GLY A 79 -0.80 -19.50 6.87
C GLY A 79 -1.32 -20.25 5.63
N THR A 80 -2.59 -20.09 5.28
CA THR A 80 -3.28 -20.89 4.26
C THR A 80 -4.04 -20.04 3.24
N ALA A 81 -4.51 -20.68 2.16
CA ALA A 81 -5.24 -20.00 1.12
C ALA A 81 -6.50 -19.31 1.67
N CYS A 82 -6.62 -18.01 1.43
CA CYS A 82 -7.72 -17.20 1.92
C CYS A 82 -8.24 -16.23 0.84
N ARG A 83 -9.39 -15.62 1.12
CA ARG A 83 -9.88 -14.45 0.37
C ARG A 83 -10.07 -13.30 1.34
N PHE A 84 -9.86 -12.09 0.84
CA PHE A 84 -9.97 -10.85 1.60
C PHE A 84 -10.44 -9.70 0.71
N GLN A 85 -10.90 -8.60 1.32
CA GLN A 85 -11.17 -7.35 0.62
C GLN A 85 -10.43 -6.18 1.24
N ARG A 86 -10.53 -5.97 2.55
CA ARG A 86 -9.79 -4.90 3.24
C ARG A 86 -9.09 -5.46 4.48
N LEU A 87 -7.77 -5.34 4.51
CA LEU A 87 -6.93 -5.76 5.62
C LEU A 87 -6.10 -4.57 6.11
N TYR A 88 -6.02 -4.40 7.42
CA TYR A 88 -5.23 -3.38 8.08
C TYR A 88 -4.37 -4.07 9.16
N GLY A 89 -3.05 -3.94 9.06
CA GLY A 89 -2.13 -4.58 10.01
C GLY A 89 -0.68 -4.13 9.90
N MET A 90 0.06 -4.28 10.99
CA MET A 90 1.45 -3.84 11.11
C MET A 90 2.31 -4.91 11.81
N PRO A 91 2.62 -6.05 11.18
CA PRO A 91 2.45 -6.37 9.75
C PRO A 91 1.27 -7.30 9.42
N ILE A 92 0.91 -7.33 8.14
CA ILE A 92 0.10 -8.36 7.48
C ILE A 92 1.04 -9.34 6.77
N ILE A 93 1.06 -10.59 7.21
CA ILE A 93 1.95 -11.64 6.74
C ILE A 93 1.11 -12.76 6.11
N PHE A 94 1.45 -13.11 4.88
CA PHE A 94 0.92 -14.27 4.18
C PHE A 94 1.99 -15.34 4.03
N GLY A 95 1.63 -16.59 4.32
CA GLY A 95 2.50 -17.76 4.22
C GLY A 95 3.74 -17.66 5.11
N ALA A 96 4.82 -18.33 4.68
CA ALA A 96 6.12 -18.32 5.36
C ALA A 96 6.95 -17.04 5.08
N SER A 97 6.29 -15.93 4.72
CA SER A 97 7.01 -14.68 4.42
C SER A 97 7.73 -14.17 5.66
N ARG A 98 9.04 -13.91 5.52
CA ARG A 98 9.88 -13.42 6.61
C ARG A 98 9.60 -11.93 6.85
N GLN A 99 9.36 -11.52 8.10
CA GLN A 99 9.17 -10.10 8.45
C GLN A 99 10.40 -9.24 8.12
N VAL A 100 11.59 -9.85 8.20
CA VAL A 100 12.86 -9.16 7.98
C VAL A 100 13.22 -9.23 6.51
N ARG A 101 13.18 -8.07 5.86
CA ARG A 101 13.70 -7.86 4.50
C ARG A 101 15.23 -8.08 4.50
N PRO A 102 15.78 -8.81 3.53
CA PRO A 102 17.23 -8.86 3.36
C PRO A 102 17.77 -7.47 3.00
N GLU A 103 18.74 -6.99 3.77
CA GLU A 103 19.42 -5.71 3.52
C GLU A 103 20.19 -5.79 2.19
N ARG A 104 19.98 -4.83 1.30
CA ARG A 104 20.64 -4.82 -0.01
C ARG A 104 21.84 -3.88 -0.01
N ASP A 105 22.98 -4.39 -0.45
CA ASP A 105 24.16 -3.57 -0.70
C ASP A 105 24.00 -2.80 -2.03
N LEU A 106 23.76 -1.50 -1.93
CA LEU A 106 23.61 -0.61 -3.09
C LEU A 106 24.91 -0.47 -3.90
N ARG A 107 26.07 -0.85 -3.34
CA ARG A 107 27.38 -0.72 -4.02
C ARG A 107 27.55 -1.68 -5.19
N GLN A 108 26.74 -2.74 -5.25
CA GLN A 108 26.75 -3.72 -6.35
C GLN A 108 25.89 -3.28 -7.54
N LEU A 109 25.16 -2.17 -7.42
CA LEU A 109 24.29 -1.66 -8.47
C LEU A 109 25.05 -0.72 -9.40
N HIS A 110 24.82 -0.86 -10.69
CA HIS A 110 25.29 0.07 -11.69
C HIS A 110 24.34 1.27 -11.75
N SER A 111 24.84 2.46 -11.43
CA SER A 111 24.11 3.69 -11.71
C SER A 111 23.90 3.79 -13.21
N ALA A 112 22.66 3.67 -13.68
CA ALA A 112 22.40 3.73 -15.10
C ALA A 112 22.27 5.18 -15.56
N SER A 113 22.97 5.48 -16.64
CA SER A 113 22.74 6.72 -17.37
C SER A 113 21.35 6.65 -18.01
N MET A 114 20.44 7.52 -17.56
CA MET A 114 19.11 7.65 -18.17
C MET A 114 19.18 7.93 -19.67
N THR A 115 20.24 8.62 -20.12
CA THR A 115 20.48 8.90 -21.53
C THR A 115 20.75 7.63 -22.34
N GLU A 116 21.49 6.67 -21.78
CA GLU A 116 21.78 5.38 -22.44
C GLU A 116 20.56 4.46 -22.42
N LEU A 117 19.86 4.39 -21.27
CA LEU A 117 18.63 3.60 -21.13
C LEU A 117 17.52 4.05 -22.08
N LEU A 118 17.49 5.34 -22.40
CA LEU A 118 16.45 5.96 -23.21
C LEU A 118 16.92 6.32 -24.62
N ALA A 119 18.13 5.92 -25.02
CA ALA A 119 18.70 6.25 -26.34
C ALA A 119 17.80 5.81 -27.50
N GLU A 120 17.09 4.69 -27.33
CA GLU A 120 16.21 4.09 -28.34
C GLU A 120 14.73 4.46 -28.17
N VAL A 121 14.37 5.12 -27.07
CA VAL A 121 12.96 5.40 -26.72
C VAL A 121 12.68 6.89 -26.78
N ARG A 122 11.53 7.26 -27.37
CA ARG A 122 11.09 8.66 -27.36
C ARG A 122 10.82 9.08 -25.92
N HIS A 123 11.56 10.04 -25.42
CA HIS A 123 11.45 10.50 -24.05
C HIS A 123 11.60 12.02 -23.95
N ARG A 124 11.15 12.58 -22.82
CA ARG A 124 11.34 13.97 -22.44
C ARG A 124 11.92 14.00 -21.03
N MET A 125 13.17 14.42 -20.91
CA MET A 125 13.84 14.63 -19.63
C MET A 125 13.48 16.02 -19.08
N GLY A 126 13.01 16.06 -17.84
CA GLY A 126 13.00 17.25 -16.99
C GLY A 126 14.11 17.17 -15.93
N HIS A 127 14.12 18.11 -14.99
CA HIS A 127 15.18 18.21 -13.96
C HIS A 127 15.23 17.02 -12.98
N ALA A 128 14.10 16.39 -12.67
CA ALA A 128 14.01 15.22 -11.78
C ALA A 128 12.98 14.18 -12.24
N ARG A 129 12.39 14.39 -13.42
CA ARG A 129 11.30 13.57 -13.96
C ARG A 129 11.61 13.20 -15.40
N CYS A 130 11.43 11.92 -15.71
CA CYS A 130 11.52 11.41 -17.07
C CYS A 130 10.14 10.98 -17.57
N LEU A 131 9.71 11.53 -18.70
CA LEU A 131 8.53 11.10 -19.42
C LEU A 131 8.93 10.23 -20.60
N VAL A 132 8.49 8.98 -20.62
CA VAL A 132 8.81 8.00 -21.67
C VAL A 132 7.56 7.69 -22.49
N PHE A 133 7.62 7.95 -23.80
CA PHE A 133 6.56 7.69 -24.76
C PHE A 133 6.75 6.30 -25.39
N GLY A 134 6.49 5.26 -24.60
CA GLY A 134 6.64 3.89 -25.06
C GLY A 134 6.81 2.93 -23.89
N ASP A 135 7.32 1.75 -24.20
CA ASP A 135 7.73 0.76 -23.21
C ASP A 135 9.17 1.04 -22.75
N LEU A 136 9.46 0.78 -21.48
CA LEU A 136 10.79 0.92 -20.89
C LEU A 136 11.17 -0.38 -20.19
N ARG A 137 12.39 -0.87 -20.45
CA ARG A 137 12.98 -1.99 -19.73
C ARG A 137 14.27 -1.54 -19.07
N LEU A 138 14.32 -1.65 -17.75
CA LEU A 138 15.53 -1.42 -16.98
C LEU A 138 16.32 -2.73 -16.95
N PRO A 139 17.63 -2.71 -17.26
CA PRO A 139 18.46 -3.89 -17.13
C PRO A 139 18.58 -4.32 -15.66
N ALA A 140 19.05 -5.54 -15.43
CA ALA A 140 19.30 -6.05 -14.08
C ALA A 140 20.43 -5.27 -13.39
N ASN A 141 20.42 -5.24 -12.05
CA ASN A 141 21.39 -4.55 -11.20
C ASN A 141 21.53 -3.06 -11.50
N THR A 142 20.42 -2.42 -11.88
CA THR A 142 20.41 -1.00 -12.24
C THR A 142 19.93 -0.14 -11.07
N LEU A 143 20.65 0.94 -10.79
CA LEU A 143 20.20 2.03 -9.92
C LEU A 143 19.62 3.18 -10.77
N VAL A 144 18.35 3.52 -10.54
CA VAL A 144 17.68 4.68 -11.13
C VAL A 144 17.23 5.63 -10.03
N GLU A 145 17.61 6.90 -10.13
CA GLU A 145 17.19 7.96 -9.20
C GLU A 145 16.46 9.07 -9.96
N ALA A 146 15.18 8.84 -10.28
CA ALA A 146 14.33 9.78 -10.99
C ALA A 146 12.85 9.39 -10.88
N ASP A 147 11.95 10.37 -10.97
CA ASP A 147 10.53 10.10 -11.17
C ASP A 147 10.29 9.63 -12.60
N LEU A 148 9.65 8.47 -12.77
CA LEU A 148 9.42 7.86 -14.07
C LEU A 148 7.94 7.90 -14.43
N VAL A 149 7.61 8.56 -15.54
CA VAL A 149 6.26 8.56 -16.12
C VAL A 149 6.33 7.86 -17.48
N ILE A 150 5.88 6.61 -17.54
CA ILE A 150 5.92 5.78 -18.74
C ILE A 150 4.51 5.68 -19.32
N LYS A 151 4.33 6.03 -20.60
CA LYS A 151 3.02 5.92 -21.28
C LYS A 151 2.68 4.48 -21.70
N GLY A 152 3.68 3.61 -21.78
CA GLY A 152 3.54 2.17 -22.01
C GLY A 152 3.79 1.34 -20.75
N SER A 153 4.43 0.19 -20.94
CA SER A 153 4.82 -0.76 -19.89
C SER A 153 6.23 -0.48 -19.37
N LEU A 154 6.41 -0.67 -18.06
CA LEU A 154 7.71 -0.60 -17.40
C LEU A 154 8.08 -1.99 -16.88
N GLN A 155 9.26 -2.47 -17.25
CA GLN A 155 9.87 -3.66 -16.65
C GLN A 155 11.13 -3.25 -15.88
N ILE A 156 11.17 -3.53 -14.60
CA ILE A 156 12.32 -3.29 -13.74
C ILE A 156 13.11 -4.59 -13.65
N GLY A 157 14.34 -4.59 -14.17
CA GLY A 157 15.22 -5.76 -14.16
C GLY A 157 15.51 -6.29 -12.76
N GLU A 158 15.98 -7.54 -12.71
CA GLU A 158 16.30 -8.23 -11.46
C GLU A 158 17.31 -7.46 -10.62
N SER A 159 17.15 -7.49 -9.30
CA SER A 159 18.05 -6.83 -8.35
C SER A 159 18.18 -5.31 -8.51
N SER A 160 17.43 -4.68 -9.42
CA SER A 160 17.49 -3.24 -9.64
C SER A 160 16.87 -2.45 -8.50
N PHE A 161 17.29 -1.20 -8.35
CA PHE A 161 16.82 -0.27 -7.33
C PHE A 161 16.35 1.01 -8.00
N VAL A 162 15.10 1.37 -7.78
CA VAL A 162 14.51 2.60 -8.29
C VAL A 162 14.14 3.47 -7.11
N ARG A 163 14.65 4.71 -7.11
CA ARG A 163 14.31 5.75 -6.16
C ARG A 163 13.59 6.86 -6.90
N GLY A 164 12.31 7.07 -6.57
CA GLY A 164 11.44 8.03 -7.22
C GLY A 164 10.04 7.46 -7.45
N ASP A 165 9.12 8.35 -7.79
CA ASP A 165 7.74 7.94 -8.07
C ASP A 165 7.62 7.35 -9.48
N ILE A 166 6.88 6.25 -9.60
CA ILE A 166 6.67 5.54 -10.86
C ILE A 166 5.20 5.60 -11.23
N LYS A 167 4.93 6.05 -12.46
CA LYS A 167 3.62 5.95 -13.09
C LYS A 167 3.74 5.29 -14.45
N ALA A 168 3.07 4.16 -14.66
CA ALA A 168 3.05 3.48 -15.95
C ALA A 168 1.67 2.93 -16.31
N ARG A 169 1.48 2.44 -17.54
CA ARG A 169 0.28 1.65 -17.87
C ARG A 169 0.35 0.27 -17.23
N SER A 170 1.51 -0.37 -17.22
CA SER A 170 1.73 -1.68 -16.60
C SER A 170 3.12 -1.74 -16.02
N ILE A 171 3.27 -2.35 -14.84
CA ILE A 171 4.56 -2.40 -14.14
C ILE A 171 4.88 -3.85 -13.80
N GLU A 172 6.06 -4.29 -14.20
CA GLU A 172 6.63 -5.57 -13.78
C GLU A 172 7.91 -5.30 -13.02
N VAL A 173 7.93 -5.71 -11.76
CA VAL A 173 9.08 -5.63 -10.87
C VAL A 173 9.68 -7.02 -10.78
N CYS A 174 10.84 -7.24 -11.41
CA CYS A 174 11.47 -8.56 -11.43
C CYS A 174 11.99 -8.97 -10.04
N ALA A 175 12.44 -10.22 -9.96
CA ALA A 175 12.90 -10.81 -8.72
C ALA A 175 14.02 -9.99 -8.07
N GLY A 176 13.91 -9.83 -6.75
CA GLY A 176 14.88 -9.08 -5.98
C GLY A 176 14.97 -7.61 -6.34
N ALA A 177 14.06 -6.99 -7.11
CA ALA A 177 14.10 -5.56 -7.38
C ALA A 177 13.47 -4.74 -6.23
N THR A 178 13.86 -3.47 -6.10
CA THR A 178 13.30 -2.56 -5.09
C THR A 178 12.88 -1.26 -5.69
N VAL A 179 11.71 -0.78 -5.26
CA VAL A 179 11.21 0.55 -5.57
C VAL A 179 10.99 1.31 -4.28
N CYS A 180 11.66 2.44 -4.13
CA CYS A 180 11.48 3.39 -3.04
C CYS A 180 10.79 4.64 -3.62
N GLY A 181 9.49 4.76 -3.37
CA GLY A 181 8.62 5.75 -3.99
C GLY A 181 7.24 5.19 -4.30
N SER A 182 6.34 6.07 -4.71
CA SER A 182 4.96 5.71 -4.98
C SER A 182 4.84 5.05 -6.35
N VAL A 183 4.11 3.93 -6.43
CA VAL A 183 3.94 3.12 -7.64
C VAL A 183 2.50 3.16 -8.08
N PHE A 184 2.26 3.72 -9.26
CA PHE A 184 0.93 3.85 -9.86
C PHE A 184 0.88 3.15 -11.22
N ALA A 185 -0.07 2.23 -11.38
CA ALA A 185 -0.32 1.58 -12.67
C ALA A 185 -1.79 1.64 -13.08
N GLU A 186 -2.04 1.77 -14.38
CA GLU A 186 -3.43 1.77 -14.89
C GLU A 186 -3.96 0.34 -15.11
N ARG A 187 -3.14 -0.59 -15.62
CA ARG A 187 -3.62 -1.90 -16.10
C ARG A 187 -3.26 -3.08 -15.20
N GLU A 188 -2.01 -3.22 -14.78
CA GLU A 188 -1.60 -4.30 -13.88
C GLU A 188 -0.24 -4.00 -13.24
N ILE A 189 -0.01 -4.59 -12.05
CA ILE A 189 1.30 -4.63 -11.39
C ILE A 189 1.66 -6.08 -11.09
N ARG A 190 2.89 -6.47 -11.37
CA ARG A 190 3.46 -7.77 -10.99
C ARG A 190 4.70 -7.55 -10.16
N LEU A 191 4.69 -8.05 -8.93
CA LEU A 191 5.85 -8.08 -8.03
C LEU A 191 6.42 -9.49 -8.01
N GLY A 192 7.65 -9.61 -8.49
CA GLY A 192 8.40 -10.86 -8.49
C GLY A 192 8.90 -11.25 -7.11
N ALA A 193 9.41 -12.49 -7.03
CA ALA A 193 10.01 -13.05 -5.84
C ALA A 193 11.03 -12.13 -5.20
N ASP A 194 10.97 -11.98 -3.88
CA ASP A 194 11.94 -11.24 -3.07
C ASP A 194 12.06 -9.74 -3.45
N SER A 195 11.06 -9.19 -4.16
CA SER A 195 10.99 -7.77 -4.46
C SER A 195 10.48 -6.95 -3.27
N ALA A 196 10.79 -5.65 -3.24
CA ALA A 196 10.34 -4.75 -2.18
C ALA A 196 9.83 -3.42 -2.71
N VAL A 197 8.71 -2.94 -2.19
CA VAL A 197 8.15 -1.62 -2.51
C VAL A 197 8.00 -0.81 -1.23
N GLU A 198 8.72 0.29 -1.15
CA GLU A 198 8.68 1.25 -0.04
C GLU A 198 7.98 2.53 -0.49
N GLY A 199 6.66 2.44 -0.59
CA GLY A 199 5.79 3.54 -0.95
C GLY A 199 4.37 3.09 -1.20
N VAL A 200 3.50 4.05 -1.50
CA VAL A 200 2.10 3.77 -1.85
C VAL A 200 2.04 2.98 -3.15
N LEU A 201 1.27 1.91 -3.17
CA LEU A 201 1.06 1.10 -4.37
C LEU A 201 -0.42 1.15 -4.75
N SER A 202 -0.72 1.67 -5.94
CA SER A 202 -2.08 1.77 -6.44
C SER A 202 -2.17 1.31 -7.88
N VAL A 203 -3.12 0.42 -8.17
CA VAL A 203 -3.39 -0.06 -9.52
C VAL A 203 -4.88 -0.20 -9.79
N ASP A 204 -5.36 0.29 -10.93
CA ASP A 204 -6.80 0.15 -11.24
C ASP A 204 -7.15 -1.32 -11.61
N GLY A 205 -6.20 -2.05 -12.19
CA GLY A 205 -6.32 -3.48 -12.51
C GLY A 205 -5.79 -4.44 -11.43
N PRO A 206 -5.41 -5.68 -11.82
CA PRO A 206 -4.91 -6.68 -10.88
C PRO A 206 -3.47 -6.40 -10.42
N LEU A 207 -3.21 -6.73 -9.16
CA LEU A 207 -1.92 -6.77 -8.51
C LEU A 207 -1.57 -8.22 -8.20
N TRP A 208 -0.44 -8.69 -8.74
CA TRP A 208 0.11 -10.01 -8.45
C TRP A 208 1.37 -9.86 -7.60
N ILE A 209 1.40 -10.53 -6.46
CA ILE A 209 2.50 -10.48 -5.50
C ILE A 209 3.08 -11.87 -5.33
N GLU A 210 4.39 -12.00 -5.53
CA GLU A 210 5.12 -13.23 -5.26
C GLU A 210 6.24 -12.98 -4.25
N ARG A 211 6.13 -13.53 -3.03
CA ARG A 211 7.15 -13.42 -1.96
C ARG A 211 7.78 -12.03 -1.84
N SER A 212 6.94 -11.00 -1.74
CA SER A 212 7.42 -9.61 -1.76
C SER A 212 7.16 -8.87 -0.43
N TRP A 213 7.91 -7.79 -0.21
CA TRP A 213 7.73 -6.87 0.92
C TRP A 213 7.11 -5.55 0.45
N ILE A 214 6.11 -5.06 1.17
CA ILE A 214 5.47 -3.77 0.87
C ILE A 214 5.40 -2.94 2.15
N GLY A 215 6.12 -1.82 2.18
CA GLY A 215 6.33 -1.00 3.36
C GLY A 215 7.27 -1.63 4.38
N SER A 216 7.42 -0.95 5.51
CA SER A 216 8.21 -1.40 6.67
C SER A 216 7.55 -0.96 7.98
N ALA A 217 8.04 -1.43 9.11
CA ALA A 217 7.57 -0.98 10.42
C ALA A 217 7.75 0.53 10.64
N ALA A 218 8.78 1.13 10.05
CA ALA A 218 9.04 2.57 10.12
C ALA A 218 8.22 3.39 9.09
N ASN A 219 7.73 2.73 8.03
CA ASN A 219 6.99 3.39 6.96
C ASN A 219 5.87 2.46 6.47
N ALA A 220 4.73 2.52 7.17
CA ALA A 220 3.52 1.81 6.78
C ALA A 220 2.93 2.44 5.51
N VAL A 221 2.50 1.60 4.57
CA VAL A 221 2.06 2.02 3.24
C VAL A 221 0.63 1.59 2.94
N SER A 222 0.07 2.20 1.90
CA SER A 222 -1.25 1.84 1.38
C SER A 222 -1.11 1.09 0.07
N VAL A 223 -1.77 -0.08 -0.01
CA VAL A 223 -1.84 -0.93 -1.20
C VAL A 223 -3.29 -1.01 -1.66
N SER A 224 -3.58 -0.54 -2.87
CA SER A 224 -4.92 -0.57 -3.46
C SER A 224 -4.89 -1.20 -4.85
N ALA A 225 -5.78 -2.16 -5.10
CA ALA A 225 -5.97 -2.76 -6.42
C ALA A 225 -7.44 -3.13 -6.67
N SER A 226 -7.82 -3.39 -7.93
CA SER A 226 -9.12 -4.05 -8.16
C SER A 226 -9.09 -5.50 -7.69
N GLU A 227 -8.03 -6.23 -8.00
CA GLU A 227 -7.81 -7.61 -7.56
C GLU A 227 -6.40 -7.76 -7.00
N ILE A 228 -6.24 -8.49 -5.89
CA ILE A 228 -4.93 -8.78 -5.30
C ILE A 228 -4.74 -10.28 -5.25
N GLY A 229 -3.75 -10.80 -5.96
CA GLY A 229 -3.36 -12.20 -5.95
C GLY A 229 -1.99 -12.39 -5.32
N ILE A 230 -1.92 -13.13 -4.22
CA ILE A 230 -0.68 -13.39 -3.49
C ILE A 230 -0.28 -14.84 -3.67
N ARG A 231 0.97 -15.09 -4.05
CA ARG A 231 1.56 -16.42 -4.20
C ARG A 231 2.87 -16.53 -3.43
N GLY A 232 3.10 -17.66 -2.76
CA GLY A 232 4.35 -17.93 -2.05
C GLY A 232 4.59 -17.10 -0.78
N GLY A 233 3.74 -16.10 -0.52
CA GLY A 233 3.75 -15.27 0.67
C GLY A 233 3.93 -13.79 0.33
N ALA A 234 3.67 -12.93 1.31
CA ALA A 234 3.90 -11.49 1.24
C ALA A 234 3.97 -10.92 2.66
N CYS A 235 4.71 -9.83 2.84
CA CYS A 235 4.69 -9.05 4.08
C CYS A 235 4.34 -7.60 3.76
N VAL A 236 3.21 -7.13 4.28
CA VAL A 236 2.70 -5.77 4.03
C VAL A 236 2.58 -5.05 5.37
N TYR A 237 3.12 -3.84 5.45
CA TYR A 237 2.92 -2.96 6.60
C TYR A 237 1.92 -1.87 6.23
N GLY A 238 0.80 -1.79 6.95
CA GLY A 238 -0.23 -0.78 6.74
C GLY A 238 -1.54 -1.37 6.24
N GLN A 239 -2.04 -0.87 5.13
CA GLN A 239 -3.37 -1.22 4.61
C GLN A 239 -3.30 -1.88 3.24
N MET A 240 -4.16 -2.86 3.02
CA MET A 240 -4.29 -3.56 1.76
C MET A 240 -5.76 -3.71 1.38
N ILE A 241 -6.13 -3.12 0.25
CA ILE A 241 -7.51 -2.97 -0.22
C ILE A 241 -7.64 -3.55 -1.63
N ALA A 242 -8.44 -4.60 -1.76
CA ALA A 242 -8.86 -5.18 -3.02
C ALA A 242 -10.32 -4.81 -3.29
N THR A 243 -10.56 -3.92 -4.25
CA THR A 243 -11.90 -3.35 -4.54
C THR A 243 -12.90 -4.42 -4.99
N ARG A 244 -12.45 -5.44 -5.73
CA ARG A 244 -13.26 -6.59 -6.12
C ARG A 244 -12.95 -7.80 -5.25
N ARG A 245 -11.71 -8.28 -5.29
CA ARG A 245 -11.33 -9.54 -4.63
C ARG A 245 -9.83 -9.66 -4.37
N GLY A 246 -9.48 -9.98 -3.13
CA GLY A 246 -8.18 -10.48 -2.73
C GLY A 246 -8.18 -12.01 -2.64
N ARG A 247 -7.09 -12.65 -3.05
CA ARG A 247 -6.86 -14.08 -2.91
C ARG A 247 -5.40 -14.31 -2.54
N PHE A 248 -5.19 -15.08 -1.48
CA PHE A 248 -3.89 -15.68 -1.20
C PHE A 248 -3.95 -17.16 -1.55
N ASP A 249 -2.98 -17.63 -2.31
CA ASP A 249 -2.71 -19.03 -2.56
C ASP A 249 -1.41 -19.42 -1.87
N LYS A 250 -1.49 -20.37 -0.94
CA LYS A 250 -0.29 -21.03 -0.43
C LYS A 250 0.40 -21.65 -1.64
N ALA A 251 1.63 -21.22 -1.94
CA ALA A 251 2.41 -21.93 -2.92
C ALA A 251 2.58 -23.36 -2.40
N ILE A 252 2.27 -24.34 -3.24
CA ILE A 252 2.64 -25.71 -2.95
C ILE A 252 4.15 -25.70 -3.00
N ASP A 253 4.80 -25.67 -1.84
CA ASP A 253 6.23 -25.90 -1.77
C ASP A 253 6.46 -27.25 -2.42
N ALA A 254 7.20 -27.28 -3.53
CA ALA A 254 7.59 -28.53 -4.20
C ALA A 254 8.43 -29.46 -3.29
N ARG A 255 8.70 -29.05 -2.04
CA ARG A 255 9.29 -29.85 -0.98
C ARG A 255 8.27 -30.68 -0.19
N ASP A 256 7.00 -30.30 -0.12
CA ASP A 256 5.93 -31.10 0.50
C ASP A 256 5.37 -32.17 -0.44
N ALA A 257 5.70 -32.11 -1.74
CA ALA A 257 5.29 -33.10 -2.73
C ALA A 257 6.17 -34.36 -2.79
N ILE A 258 7.28 -34.41 -2.03
CA ILE A 258 8.16 -35.61 -1.90
C ILE A 258 7.95 -36.30 -0.55
N GLY A 259 6.74 -36.18 0.01
CA GLY A 259 6.36 -36.81 1.28
C GLY A 259 5.21 -37.82 1.17
N VAL A 260 4.78 -38.16 -0.05
CA VAL A 260 3.66 -39.10 -0.27
C VAL A 260 4.10 -40.20 -1.24
N ASP A 261 3.99 -41.43 -0.73
CA ASP A 261 4.06 -42.74 -1.39
C ASP A 261 5.42 -43.35 -1.74
N VAL A 262 6.04 -44.02 -0.75
CA VAL A 262 6.45 -45.44 -0.89
C VAL A 262 6.21 -46.18 0.43
N VAL A 263 4.96 -46.59 0.69
CA VAL A 263 4.68 -47.79 1.50
C VAL A 263 4.22 -48.87 0.53
N GLY A 264 5.21 -49.51 -0.10
CA GLY A 264 5.03 -50.67 -0.96
C GLY A 264 5.79 -51.87 -0.40
N GLY A 265 5.03 -52.84 0.11
CA GLY A 265 5.31 -54.28 0.01
C GLY A 265 6.58 -54.82 0.68
N GLY A 266 6.41 -55.41 1.87
CA GLY A 266 7.48 -56.17 2.50
C GLY A 266 7.02 -57.00 3.70
N LYS A 267 6.11 -57.96 3.48
CA LYS A 267 6.20 -59.37 3.93
C LYS A 267 4.94 -60.15 3.55
#